data_AF-A0A939AUD0-F1
#
_entry.id   AF-A0A939AUD0-F1
#
_cell.length_a   1.000
_cell.length_b   1.000
_cell.length_c   1.000
_cell.angle_alpha   90.00
_cell.angle_beta   90.00
_cell.angle_gamma   90.00
#
_symmetry.space_group_name_H-M   'P 1'
#
loop_
_entity.id
_entity.type
_entity.pdbx_description
1 polymer ?
#
loop_
_entity_poly.entity_id
_entity_poly.type
_entity_poly.pdbx_seq_one_letter_code
_entity_poly.pdbx_strand_id
1 'polypeptide(L)'
;MNTLIVFGEGETERRLMDKFWRQVFPQWGALDFRSSGGRDELVNKLIAALGPELAQPVQCVILADLDAGDTLQSVQQRIANGLRRMLAERRYLDDGIAFSPVAGLANVLLFARRLPPGHELRIVLHIAQAPPTLPALGLSFQNAATDDYILATALIESVAERFAHEAGLTGAVLNRKVTAEIPELLRANGVASLEAKDLIGIYMAVARFLKVKRTEGRERFADFVIDRALKYARPEFNSIFSSLVVALRTATAQESV
;
A
#
# COMPACT_ATOMS: atom_id res chain seq x y z
N MET A 1 12.86 -22.20 -1.30
CA MET A 1 12.55 -20.83 -0.86
C MET A 1 11.11 -20.57 -1.22
N ASN A 2 10.26 -20.20 -0.26
CA ASN A 2 8.88 -19.86 -0.57
C ASN A 2 8.85 -18.46 -1.19
N THR A 3 8.16 -18.34 -2.32
CA THR A 3 7.88 -17.05 -2.95
C THR A 3 6.70 -16.42 -2.24
N LEU A 4 6.83 -15.16 -1.80
CA LEU A 4 5.68 -14.42 -1.28
C LEU A 4 4.86 -13.89 -2.45
N ILE A 5 3.58 -14.25 -2.51
CA ILE A 5 2.65 -13.70 -3.49
C ILE A 5 2.05 -12.42 -2.91
N VAL A 6 2.06 -11.33 -3.67
CA VAL A 6 1.43 -10.07 -3.27
C VAL A 6 0.41 -9.65 -4.32
N PHE A 7 -0.83 -9.45 -3.91
CA PHE A 7 -1.85 -8.81 -4.74
C PHE A 7 -1.98 -7.34 -4.36
N GLY A 8 -2.06 -6.48 -5.36
CA GLY A 8 -2.39 -5.07 -5.20
C GLY A 8 -3.03 -4.51 -6.46
N GLU A 9 -3.57 -3.31 -6.39
CA GLU A 9 -4.41 -2.78 -7.47
C GLU A 9 -3.61 -2.41 -8.72
N GLY A 10 -2.52 -1.67 -8.57
CA GLY A 10 -1.84 -1.05 -9.68
C GLY A 10 -0.32 -1.15 -9.67
N GLU A 11 0.25 -0.35 -10.57
CA GLU A 11 1.67 -0.26 -10.83
C GLU A 11 2.42 0.49 -9.70
N THR A 12 1.76 1.40 -9.00
CA THR A 12 2.32 2.08 -7.81
C THR A 12 2.63 1.08 -6.71
N GLU A 13 1.69 0.20 -6.37
CA GLU A 13 1.87 -0.88 -5.39
C GLU A 13 3.00 -1.82 -5.82
N ARG A 14 3.02 -2.21 -7.11
CA ARG A 14 4.08 -3.08 -7.64
C ARG A 14 5.46 -2.49 -7.40
N ARG A 15 5.65 -1.23 -7.77
CA ARG A 15 6.94 -0.53 -7.60
C ARG A 15 7.32 -0.37 -6.14
N LEU A 16 6.35 0.03 -5.31
CA LEU A 16 6.54 0.09 -3.86
C LEU A 16 7.03 -1.26 -3.35
N MET A 17 6.34 -2.36 -3.67
CA MET A 17 6.71 -3.71 -3.25
C MET A 17 8.07 -4.14 -3.78
N ASP A 18 8.38 -3.90 -5.05
CA ASP A 18 9.68 -4.22 -5.65
C ASP A 18 10.84 -3.55 -4.88
N LYS A 19 10.68 -2.27 -4.52
CA LYS A 19 11.69 -1.54 -3.74
C LYS A 19 11.73 -1.97 -2.29
N PHE A 20 10.57 -2.08 -1.66
CA PHE A 20 10.45 -2.46 -0.26
C PHE A 20 11.07 -3.84 -0.03
N TRP A 21 10.77 -4.80 -0.90
CA TRP A 21 11.31 -6.15 -0.82
C TRP A 21 12.83 -6.18 -0.97
N ARG A 22 13.39 -5.50 -1.98
CA ARG A 22 14.84 -5.49 -2.22
C ARG A 22 15.64 -4.76 -1.17
N GLN A 23 15.11 -3.66 -0.62
CA GLN A 23 15.87 -2.78 0.27
C GLN A 23 15.59 -3.00 1.76
N VAL A 24 14.39 -3.47 2.11
CA VAL A 24 13.98 -3.71 3.51
C VAL A 24 14.07 -5.20 3.86
N PHE A 25 13.85 -6.09 2.89
CA PHE A 25 13.81 -7.55 3.10
C PHE A 25 14.69 -8.35 2.13
N PRO A 26 15.96 -7.96 1.89
CA PRO A 26 16.83 -8.61 0.90
C PRO A 26 17.03 -10.11 1.12
N GLN A 27 16.81 -10.59 2.34
CA GLN A 27 16.99 -11.97 2.76
C GLN A 27 15.73 -12.84 2.66
N TRP A 28 14.58 -12.30 2.23
CA TRP A 28 13.28 -13.00 2.28
C TRP A 28 12.93 -13.81 1.03
N GLY A 29 13.86 -13.91 0.07
CA GLY A 29 13.67 -14.69 -1.16
C GLY A 29 12.97 -13.88 -2.25
N ALA A 30 12.11 -14.54 -3.03
CA ALA A 30 11.42 -13.92 -4.16
C ALA A 30 10.04 -13.37 -3.76
N LEU A 31 9.66 -12.26 -4.39
CA LEU A 31 8.31 -11.69 -4.34
C LEU A 31 7.69 -11.78 -5.73
N ASP A 32 6.46 -12.29 -5.79
CA ASP A 32 5.63 -12.36 -6.99
C ASP A 32 4.46 -11.39 -6.84
N PHE A 33 4.56 -10.21 -7.46
CA PHE A 33 3.50 -9.22 -7.44
C PHE A 33 2.50 -9.46 -8.57
N ARG A 34 1.22 -9.56 -8.23
CA ARG A 34 0.11 -9.79 -9.15
C ARG A 34 -0.89 -8.63 -9.07
N SER A 35 -1.00 -7.86 -10.15
CA SER A 35 -1.98 -6.76 -10.21
C SER A 35 -3.41 -7.32 -10.31
N SER A 36 -4.31 -6.79 -9.48
CA SER A 36 -5.73 -7.10 -9.55
C SER A 36 -6.47 -6.34 -10.63
N GLY A 37 -5.91 -5.25 -11.19
CA GLY A 37 -6.63 -4.40 -12.16
C GLY A 37 -7.81 -3.64 -11.56
N GLY A 38 -7.82 -3.45 -10.24
CA GLY A 38 -8.83 -2.70 -9.50
C GLY A 38 -9.72 -3.56 -8.59
N ARG A 39 -10.52 -2.88 -7.77
CA ARG A 39 -11.43 -3.45 -6.76
C ARG A 39 -12.31 -4.60 -7.26
N ASP A 40 -13.01 -4.42 -8.37
CA ASP A 40 -14.02 -5.37 -8.85
C ASP A 40 -13.39 -6.69 -9.37
N GLU A 41 -12.13 -6.62 -9.79
CA GLU A 41 -11.40 -7.77 -10.31
C GLU A 41 -10.52 -8.46 -9.25
N LEU A 42 -10.20 -7.78 -8.14
CA LEU A 42 -9.34 -8.30 -7.07
C LEU A 42 -9.75 -9.69 -6.61
N VAL A 43 -11.03 -9.89 -6.28
CA VAL A 43 -11.50 -11.20 -5.84
C VAL A 43 -11.39 -12.23 -6.96
N ASN A 44 -11.80 -11.91 -8.18
CA ASN A 44 -11.80 -12.88 -9.28
C ASN A 44 -10.37 -13.30 -9.67
N LYS A 45 -9.44 -12.34 -9.77
CA LYS A 45 -8.02 -12.63 -10.06
C LYS A 45 -7.34 -13.36 -8.93
N LEU A 46 -7.64 -13.02 -7.68
CA LEU A 46 -7.14 -13.75 -6.54
C LEU A 46 -7.53 -15.22 -6.60
N ILE A 47 -8.79 -15.54 -6.89
CA ILE A 47 -9.26 -16.93 -6.99
C ILE A 47 -8.58 -17.65 -8.16
N ALA A 48 -8.53 -17.01 -9.32
CA ALA A 48 -7.92 -17.58 -10.53
C ALA A 48 -6.42 -17.87 -10.33
N ALA A 49 -5.73 -17.01 -9.58
CA ALA A 49 -4.28 -17.05 -9.44
C ALA A 49 -3.80 -17.85 -8.22
N LEU A 50 -4.47 -17.76 -7.06
CA LEU A 50 -4.12 -18.56 -5.87
C LEU A 50 -4.65 -19.97 -5.93
N GLY A 51 -5.78 -20.17 -6.61
CA GLY A 51 -6.45 -21.46 -6.65
C GLY A 51 -5.57 -22.63 -7.14
N PRO A 52 -4.83 -22.48 -8.24
CA PRO A 52 -3.87 -23.50 -8.70
C PRO A 52 -2.68 -23.72 -7.75
N GLU A 53 -2.33 -22.72 -6.94
CA GLU A 53 -1.17 -22.73 -6.03
C GLU A 53 -1.44 -23.51 -4.73
N LEU A 54 -2.70 -23.87 -4.44
CA LEU A 54 -3.08 -24.55 -3.19
C LEU A 54 -2.51 -25.98 -3.04
N ALA A 55 -1.89 -26.52 -4.09
CA ALA A 55 -1.16 -27.79 -4.05
C ALA A 55 0.19 -27.69 -3.29
N GLN A 56 0.61 -26.49 -2.90
CA GLN A 56 1.82 -26.22 -2.14
C GLN A 56 1.53 -25.21 -1.01
N PRO A 57 2.44 -24.99 -0.05
CA PRO A 57 2.29 -23.92 0.92
C PRO A 57 2.18 -22.56 0.23
N VAL A 58 1.16 -21.79 0.58
CA VAL A 58 0.90 -20.47 -0.01
C VAL A 58 1.06 -19.41 1.07
N GLN A 59 1.93 -18.45 0.79
CA GLN A 59 2.08 -17.22 1.56
C GLN A 59 1.64 -16.06 0.68
N CYS A 60 0.61 -15.35 1.10
CA CYS A 60 -0.01 -14.29 0.30
C CYS A 60 -0.24 -13.04 1.15
N VAL A 61 0.07 -11.88 0.58
CA VAL A 61 -0.42 -10.58 1.05
C VAL A 61 -1.40 -10.02 0.02
N ILE A 62 -2.52 -9.47 0.50
CA ILE A 62 -3.50 -8.75 -0.29
C ILE A 62 -3.47 -7.31 0.20
N LEU A 63 -3.09 -6.38 -0.68
CA LEU A 63 -3.18 -4.94 -0.47
C LEU A 63 -4.53 -4.48 -1.01
N ALA A 64 -5.34 -3.86 -0.16
CA ALA A 64 -6.65 -3.36 -0.53
C ALA A 64 -6.80 -1.90 -0.13
N ASP A 65 -7.32 -1.09 -1.04
CA ASP A 65 -7.73 0.27 -0.73
C ASP A 65 -9.03 0.27 0.10
N LEU A 66 -9.24 1.35 0.84
CA LEU A 66 -10.47 1.62 1.56
C LEU A 66 -11.20 2.79 0.89
N ASP A 67 -12.09 2.46 -0.03
CA ASP A 67 -12.88 3.45 -0.78
C ASP A 67 -13.95 4.13 0.09
N ALA A 68 -14.41 5.28 -0.37
CA ALA A 68 -15.51 6.02 0.21
C ALA A 68 -16.76 5.14 0.33
N GLY A 69 -17.26 5.03 1.57
CA GLY A 69 -18.42 4.21 1.90
C GLY A 69 -18.11 2.75 2.23
N ASP A 70 -16.88 2.27 2.00
CA ASP A 70 -16.43 0.99 2.52
C ASP A 70 -16.05 1.11 4.01
N THR A 71 -16.12 -0.03 4.71
CA THR A 71 -15.59 -0.19 6.07
C THR A 71 -14.56 -1.30 6.05
N LEU A 72 -13.68 -1.36 7.06
CA LEU A 72 -12.73 -2.48 7.19
C LEU A 72 -13.45 -3.84 7.14
N GLN A 73 -14.64 -3.91 7.77
CA GLN A 73 -15.46 -5.11 7.77
C GLN A 73 -16.02 -5.45 6.39
N SER A 74 -16.47 -4.48 5.60
CA SER A 74 -16.99 -4.74 4.25
C SER A 74 -15.89 -5.26 3.31
N VAL A 75 -14.68 -4.69 3.39
CA VAL A 75 -13.51 -5.15 2.63
C VAL A 75 -13.11 -6.57 3.06
N GLN A 76 -12.99 -6.80 4.37
CA GLN A 76 -12.70 -8.13 4.94
C GLN A 76 -13.72 -9.18 4.46
N GLN A 77 -15.01 -8.86 4.52
CA GLN A 77 -16.07 -9.77 4.12
C GLN A 77 -16.02 -10.09 2.62
N ARG A 78 -15.74 -9.08 1.78
CA ARG A 78 -15.58 -9.23 0.33
C ARG A 78 -14.47 -10.24 0.00
N ILE A 79 -13.30 -10.10 0.63
CA ILE A 79 -12.18 -11.03 0.46
C ILE A 79 -12.50 -12.43 1.02
N ALA A 80 -13.07 -12.51 2.22
CA ALA A 80 -13.44 -13.78 2.85
C ALA A 80 -14.44 -14.58 2.00
N ASN A 81 -15.43 -13.91 1.40
CA ASN A 81 -16.39 -14.55 0.49
C ASN A 81 -15.70 -15.11 -0.76
N GLY A 82 -14.75 -14.35 -1.35
CA GLY A 82 -13.95 -14.80 -2.47
C GLY A 82 -13.13 -16.05 -2.17
N LEU A 83 -12.44 -16.04 -1.03
CA LEU A 83 -11.67 -17.18 -0.57
C LEU A 83 -12.54 -18.40 -0.26
N ARG A 84 -13.73 -18.20 0.32
CA ARG A 84 -14.70 -19.29 0.58
C ARG A 84 -15.09 -19.97 -0.73
N ARG A 85 -15.43 -19.17 -1.74
CA ARG A 85 -15.74 -19.67 -3.10
C ARG A 85 -14.56 -20.47 -3.68
N MET A 86 -13.34 -19.95 -3.59
CA MET A 86 -12.12 -20.63 -4.08
C MET A 86 -11.91 -22.00 -3.43
N LEU A 87 -12.05 -22.07 -2.10
CA LEU A 87 -11.86 -23.31 -1.33
C LEU A 87 -12.97 -24.32 -1.61
N ALA A 88 -14.22 -23.87 -1.69
CA ALA A 88 -15.38 -24.72 -1.99
C ALA A 88 -15.30 -25.36 -3.38
N GLU A 89 -14.94 -24.58 -4.42
CA GLU A 89 -14.72 -25.07 -5.79
C GLU A 89 -13.67 -26.20 -5.85
N ARG A 90 -12.73 -26.22 -4.90
CA ARG A 90 -11.64 -27.20 -4.81
C ARG A 90 -11.89 -28.29 -3.79
N ARG A 91 -13.11 -28.36 -3.24
CA ARG A 91 -13.55 -29.37 -2.26
C ARG A 91 -12.75 -29.37 -0.95
N TYR A 92 -12.16 -28.21 -0.59
CA TYR A 92 -11.72 -27.99 0.78
C TYR A 92 -12.95 -27.69 1.66
N LEU A 93 -12.99 -28.20 2.89
CA LEU A 93 -14.16 -28.10 3.78
C LEU A 93 -14.58 -26.64 4.01
N ASP A 94 -15.89 -26.37 4.04
CA ASP A 94 -16.51 -25.05 4.24
C ASP A 94 -16.57 -24.62 5.71
N ASP A 95 -15.45 -24.79 6.42
CA ASP A 95 -15.27 -24.26 7.76
C ASP A 95 -14.93 -22.78 7.57
N GLY A 96 -15.89 -21.91 7.87
CA GLY A 96 -15.90 -20.50 7.46
C GLY A 96 -14.57 -19.76 7.59
N ILE A 97 -14.34 -18.81 6.68
CA ILE A 97 -13.14 -17.97 6.68
C ILE A 97 -13.31 -16.83 7.67
N ALA A 98 -12.47 -16.84 8.71
CA ALA A 98 -12.38 -15.79 9.71
C ALA A 98 -10.98 -15.18 9.69
N PHE A 99 -10.89 -13.90 9.34
CA PHE A 99 -9.67 -13.14 9.53
C PHE A 99 -9.56 -12.67 10.99
N SER A 100 -8.36 -12.75 11.54
CA SER A 100 -8.03 -12.25 12.87
C SER A 100 -7.09 -11.04 12.75
N PRO A 101 -7.34 -9.93 13.47
CA PRO A 101 -6.43 -8.79 13.46
C PRO A 101 -5.07 -9.17 14.04
N VAL A 102 -4.01 -8.65 13.43
CA VAL A 102 -2.65 -8.73 13.98
C VAL A 102 -2.56 -7.74 15.13
N ALA A 103 -1.90 -8.14 16.22
CA ALA A 103 -1.87 -7.38 17.47
C ALA A 103 -1.48 -5.90 17.25
N GLY A 104 -2.34 -5.00 17.71
CA GLY A 104 -2.14 -3.55 17.62
C GLY A 104 -2.47 -2.91 16.26
N LEU A 105 -2.87 -3.69 15.25
CA LEU A 105 -3.12 -3.18 13.89
C LEU A 105 -4.44 -3.72 13.32
N ALA A 106 -5.52 -2.93 13.47
CA ALA A 106 -6.85 -3.31 12.99
C ALA A 106 -6.94 -3.44 11.45
N ASN A 107 -6.02 -2.83 10.72
CA ASN A 107 -5.96 -2.85 9.26
C ASN A 107 -5.07 -3.97 8.70
N VAL A 108 -4.50 -4.81 9.56
CA VAL A 108 -3.71 -5.99 9.16
C VAL A 108 -4.39 -7.23 9.72
N LEU A 109 -4.87 -8.07 8.81
CA LEU A 109 -5.77 -9.17 9.10
C LEU A 109 -5.16 -10.48 8.60
N LEU A 110 -4.99 -11.48 9.48
CA LEU A 110 -4.44 -12.78 9.14
C LEU A 110 -5.55 -13.84 9.02
N PHE A 111 -5.50 -14.60 7.94
CA PHE A 111 -6.16 -15.90 7.80
C PHE A 111 -5.09 -16.96 7.55
N ALA A 112 -5.03 -17.97 8.41
CA ALA A 112 -4.13 -19.11 8.23
C ALA A 112 -4.92 -20.40 8.40
N ARG A 113 -4.72 -21.35 7.48
CA ARG A 113 -5.38 -22.66 7.52
C ARG A 113 -4.45 -23.73 6.98
N ARG A 114 -4.47 -24.90 7.62
CA ARG A 114 -3.83 -26.10 7.08
C ARG A 114 -4.77 -26.80 6.11
N LEU A 115 -4.33 -26.97 4.86
CA LEU A 115 -5.06 -27.66 3.80
C LEU A 115 -4.52 -29.09 3.63
N PRO A 116 -5.35 -30.11 3.37
CA PRO A 116 -4.90 -31.44 2.96
C PRO A 116 -4.03 -31.36 1.68
N PRO A 117 -2.92 -32.12 1.57
CA PRO A 117 -2.41 -33.16 2.49
C PRO A 117 -1.56 -32.65 3.67
N GLY A 118 -1.50 -31.35 3.94
CA GLY A 118 -0.81 -30.80 5.11
C GLY A 118 -0.14 -29.44 4.90
N HIS A 119 -0.38 -28.78 3.77
CA HIS A 119 0.20 -27.47 3.42
C HIS A 119 -0.47 -26.34 4.21
N GLU A 120 0.28 -25.28 4.48
CA GLU A 120 -0.26 -24.07 5.10
C GLU A 120 -0.70 -23.08 4.01
N LEU A 121 -1.95 -22.63 4.07
CA LEU A 121 -2.45 -21.47 3.37
C LEU A 121 -2.43 -20.30 4.34
N ARG A 122 -1.62 -19.28 4.05
CA ARG A 122 -1.46 -18.08 4.87
C ARG A 122 -1.74 -16.85 4.03
N ILE A 123 -2.75 -16.10 4.42
CA ILE A 123 -3.22 -14.91 3.72
C ILE A 123 -3.27 -13.77 4.72
N VAL A 124 -2.56 -12.69 4.40
CA VAL A 124 -2.63 -11.44 5.14
C VAL A 124 -3.33 -10.40 4.28
N LEU A 125 -4.42 -9.85 4.79
CA LEU A 125 -5.11 -8.71 4.20
C LEU A 125 -4.60 -7.44 4.90
N HIS A 126 -3.95 -6.58 4.13
CA HIS A 126 -3.59 -5.22 4.52
C HIS A 126 -4.58 -4.26 3.86
N ILE A 127 -5.32 -3.53 4.68
CA ILE A 127 -6.23 -2.49 4.22
C ILE A 127 -5.53 -1.14 4.44
N ALA A 128 -5.51 -0.31 3.41
CA ALA A 128 -4.89 1.00 3.48
C ALA A 128 -5.54 1.87 4.57
N GLN A 129 -4.70 2.61 5.28
CA GLN A 129 -5.11 3.61 6.25
C GLN A 129 -4.19 4.82 6.13
N ALA A 130 -4.79 6.02 6.21
CA ALA A 130 -4.03 7.26 6.18
C ALA A 130 -3.00 7.28 7.33
N PRO A 131 -1.70 7.49 7.03
CA PRO A 131 -0.68 7.65 8.07
C PRO A 131 -1.04 8.80 9.03
N PRO A 132 -0.80 8.68 10.35
CA PRO A 132 -1.18 9.71 11.33
C PRO A 132 -0.63 11.11 11.05
N THR A 133 0.46 11.20 10.30
CA THR A 133 1.07 12.46 9.87
C THR A 133 0.17 13.28 8.93
N LEU A 134 -0.71 12.65 8.13
CA LEU A 134 -1.58 13.38 7.21
C LEU A 134 -2.73 14.09 7.95
N PRO A 135 -3.51 13.42 8.83
CA PRO A 135 -4.53 14.11 9.63
C PRO A 135 -3.95 15.21 10.53
N ALA A 136 -2.72 15.04 11.04
CA ALA A 136 -2.04 16.08 11.83
C ALA A 136 -1.76 17.36 11.02
N LEU A 137 -1.70 17.26 9.69
CA LEU A 137 -1.58 18.38 8.75
C LEU A 137 -2.95 18.89 8.25
N GLY A 138 -4.06 18.40 8.81
CA GLY A 138 -5.41 18.74 8.36
C GLY A 138 -5.79 18.08 7.03
N LEU A 139 -5.06 17.05 6.60
CA LEU A 139 -5.35 16.31 5.37
C LEU A 139 -6.17 15.06 5.72
N SER A 140 -7.42 15.05 5.26
CA SER A 140 -8.32 13.91 5.39
C SER A 140 -8.94 13.62 4.03
N PHE A 141 -8.79 12.38 3.56
CA PHE A 141 -9.29 11.92 2.28
C PHE A 141 -10.46 10.96 2.47
N GLN A 142 -11.37 10.92 1.50
CA GLN A 142 -12.51 10.00 1.53
C GLN A 142 -12.09 8.55 1.27
N ASN A 143 -11.04 8.38 0.47
CA ASN A 143 -10.43 7.10 0.16
C ASN A 143 -9.10 7.00 0.92
N ALA A 144 -8.78 5.84 1.48
CA ALA A 144 -7.43 5.54 1.92
C ALA A 144 -6.79 4.55 0.96
N ALA A 145 -5.62 4.89 0.44
CA ALA A 145 -4.92 4.11 -0.58
C ALA A 145 -3.41 4.12 -0.36
N THR A 146 -2.66 3.34 -1.15
CA THR A 146 -1.18 3.35 -1.15
C THR A 146 -0.61 4.76 -1.35
N ASP A 147 -1.32 5.60 -2.10
CA ASP A 147 -0.96 6.98 -2.36
C ASP A 147 -0.85 7.85 -1.10
N ASP A 148 -1.60 7.54 -0.04
CA ASP A 148 -1.51 8.25 1.24
C ASP A 148 -0.13 8.04 1.87
N TYR A 149 0.39 6.82 1.81
CA TYR A 149 1.72 6.50 2.31
C TYR A 149 2.81 7.19 1.51
N ILE A 150 2.67 7.24 0.17
CA ILE A 150 3.61 7.94 -0.71
C ILE A 150 3.59 9.45 -0.43
N LEU A 151 2.41 10.06 -0.31
CA LEU A 151 2.27 11.47 0.02
C LEU A 151 2.89 11.78 1.39
N ALA A 152 2.53 11.02 2.43
CA ALA A 152 3.08 11.20 3.77
C ALA A 152 4.62 11.14 3.76
N THR A 153 5.17 10.22 2.97
CA THR A 153 6.63 10.06 2.81
C THR A 153 7.25 11.25 2.07
N ALA A 154 6.62 11.74 1.01
CA ALA A 154 7.08 12.90 0.25
C ALA A 154 7.08 14.19 1.08
N LEU A 155 6.18 14.28 2.07
CA LEU A 155 6.06 15.40 2.99
C LEU A 155 7.04 15.35 4.16
N ILE A 156 7.84 14.29 4.33
CA ILE A 156 8.92 14.29 5.32
C ILE A 156 9.92 15.38 4.94
N GLU A 157 10.31 16.24 5.90
CA GLU A 157 11.13 17.42 5.64
C GLU A 157 12.43 17.11 4.90
N SER A 158 13.17 16.08 5.33
CA SER A 158 14.42 15.69 4.69
C SER A 158 14.25 15.13 3.28
N VAL A 159 13.07 14.59 2.95
CA VAL A 159 12.70 14.17 1.58
C VAL A 159 12.29 15.39 0.75
N ALA A 160 11.44 16.24 1.30
CA ALA A 160 10.95 17.46 0.67
C ALA A 160 12.06 18.42 0.30
N GLU A 161 13.07 18.60 1.16
CA GLU A 161 14.23 19.44 0.89
C GLU A 161 14.96 19.03 -0.39
N ARG A 162 15.02 17.72 -0.69
CA ARG A 162 15.67 17.21 -1.90
C ARG A 162 14.88 17.47 -3.17
N PHE A 163 13.56 17.54 -3.08
CA PHE A 163 12.71 17.94 -4.21
C PHE A 163 12.70 19.47 -4.38
N ALA A 164 12.66 20.20 -3.27
CA ALA A 164 12.55 21.65 -3.25
C ALA A 164 13.78 22.35 -3.86
N HIS A 165 14.98 21.80 -3.66
CA HIS A 165 16.22 22.34 -4.23
C HIS A 165 16.16 22.49 -5.76
N GLU A 166 15.55 21.54 -6.48
CA GLU A 166 15.40 21.59 -7.95
C GLU A 166 14.51 22.76 -8.42
N ALA A 167 13.61 23.23 -7.54
CA ALA A 167 12.72 24.35 -7.78
C ALA A 167 13.24 25.68 -7.21
N GLY A 168 14.40 25.70 -6.53
CA GLY A 168 14.90 26.87 -5.82
C GLY A 168 14.05 27.23 -4.59
N LEU A 169 13.44 26.21 -3.95
CA LEU A 169 12.61 26.33 -2.75
C LEU A 169 13.26 25.58 -1.59
N THR A 170 12.80 25.82 -0.37
CA THR A 170 13.06 24.96 0.79
C THR A 170 11.97 23.90 0.93
N GLY A 171 12.27 22.79 1.61
CA GLY A 171 11.32 21.71 1.89
C GLY A 171 10.08 22.21 2.63
N ALA A 172 10.25 23.11 3.61
CA ALA A 172 9.13 23.72 4.32
C ALA A 172 8.21 24.55 3.41
N VAL A 173 8.77 25.31 2.45
CA VAL A 173 7.98 26.07 1.49
C VAL A 173 7.25 25.14 0.52
N LEU A 174 7.91 24.08 0.06
CA LEU A 174 7.28 23.06 -0.78
C LEU A 174 6.09 22.40 -0.07
N ASN A 175 6.29 21.92 1.15
CA ASN A 175 5.24 21.29 1.95
C ASN A 175 4.06 22.25 2.17
N ARG A 176 4.32 23.49 2.63
CA ARG A 176 3.25 24.47 2.85
C ARG A 176 2.43 24.76 1.58
N LYS A 177 3.08 24.81 0.41
CA LYS A 177 2.38 24.99 -0.87
C LYS A 177 1.48 23.81 -1.21
N VAL A 178 1.97 22.59 -0.98
CA VAL A 178 1.25 21.35 -1.31
C VAL A 178 0.10 21.09 -0.35
N THR A 179 0.26 21.36 0.94
CA THR A 179 -0.73 20.99 1.96
C THR A 179 -1.71 22.09 2.33
N ALA A 180 -1.37 23.37 2.07
CA ALA A 180 -2.19 24.52 2.45
C ALA A 180 -2.45 25.48 1.29
N GLU A 181 -1.43 26.20 0.79
CA GLU A 181 -1.64 27.37 -0.10
C GLU A 181 -2.40 27.02 -1.39
N ILE A 182 -2.00 25.94 -2.08
CA ILE A 182 -2.66 25.53 -3.33
C ILE A 182 -4.01 24.84 -3.06
N PRO A 183 -4.13 23.89 -2.11
CA PRO A 183 -5.43 23.36 -1.72
C PRO A 183 -6.47 24.41 -1.35
N GLU A 184 -6.09 25.43 -0.58
CA GLU A 184 -6.99 26.54 -0.21
C GLU A 184 -7.44 27.33 -1.44
N LEU A 185 -6.53 27.63 -2.37
CA LEU A 185 -6.87 28.30 -3.62
C LEU A 185 -7.84 27.45 -4.46
N LEU A 186 -7.62 26.14 -4.57
CA LEU A 186 -8.49 25.24 -5.32
C LEU A 186 -9.90 25.18 -4.70
N ARG A 187 -9.99 25.09 -3.36
CA ARG A 187 -11.28 25.11 -2.65
C ARG A 187 -12.02 26.43 -2.84
N ALA A 188 -11.32 27.56 -2.77
CA ALA A 188 -11.90 28.88 -3.03
C ALA A 188 -12.44 29.02 -4.47
N ASN A 189 -11.96 28.19 -5.40
CA ASN A 189 -12.39 28.15 -6.80
C ASN A 189 -13.32 26.95 -7.11
N GLY A 190 -13.95 26.35 -6.11
CA GLY A 190 -15.00 25.35 -6.30
C GLY A 190 -14.52 23.90 -6.38
N VAL A 191 -13.23 23.62 -6.18
CA VAL A 191 -12.71 22.24 -6.06
C VAL A 191 -12.85 21.78 -4.61
N ALA A 192 -13.99 21.16 -4.29
CA ALA A 192 -14.37 20.88 -2.91
C ALA A 192 -13.57 19.74 -2.25
N SER A 193 -13.15 18.74 -3.01
CA SER A 193 -12.45 17.55 -2.52
C SER A 193 -11.15 17.32 -3.28
N LEU A 194 -10.07 17.09 -2.54
CA LEU A 194 -8.78 16.67 -3.07
C LEU A 194 -8.44 15.32 -2.45
N GLU A 195 -7.90 14.43 -3.26
CA GLU A 195 -7.35 13.15 -2.82
C GLU A 195 -5.82 13.21 -2.73
N ALA A 196 -5.20 12.19 -2.11
CA ALA A 196 -3.75 12.08 -2.06
C ALA A 196 -3.10 12.17 -3.46
N LYS A 197 -3.74 11.60 -4.48
CA LYS A 197 -3.27 11.67 -5.87
C LYS A 197 -3.19 13.08 -6.43
N ASP A 198 -4.14 13.93 -6.05
CA ASP A 198 -4.18 15.32 -6.50
C ASP A 198 -3.07 16.12 -5.82
N LEU A 199 -2.86 15.87 -4.53
CA LEU A 199 -1.75 16.49 -3.79
C LEU A 199 -0.39 16.02 -4.27
N ILE A 200 -0.24 14.75 -4.67
CA ILE A 200 0.97 14.26 -5.35
C ILE A 200 1.17 15.01 -6.68
N GLY A 201 0.11 15.21 -7.46
CA GLY A 201 0.17 16.01 -8.69
C GLY A 201 0.63 17.45 -8.44
N ILE A 202 0.07 18.11 -7.41
CA ILE A 202 0.47 19.45 -6.97
C ILE A 202 1.94 19.45 -6.55
N TYR A 203 2.35 18.47 -5.74
CA TYR A 203 3.74 18.32 -5.29
C TYR A 203 4.69 18.25 -6.48
N MET A 204 4.40 17.37 -7.44
CA MET A 204 5.20 17.21 -8.65
C MET A 204 5.29 18.50 -9.46
N ALA A 205 4.20 19.29 -9.52
CA ALA A 205 4.17 20.57 -10.21
C ALA A 205 5.02 21.63 -9.50
N VAL A 206 4.86 21.81 -8.19
CA VAL A 206 5.60 22.80 -7.39
C VAL A 206 7.09 22.49 -7.34
N ALA A 207 7.45 21.21 -7.17
CA ALA A 207 8.83 20.74 -7.22
C ALA A 207 9.44 20.77 -8.63
N ARG A 208 8.68 21.17 -9.66
CA ARG A 208 9.06 21.14 -11.09
C ARG A 208 9.52 19.76 -11.57
N PHE A 209 9.08 18.70 -10.91
CA PHE A 209 9.48 17.32 -11.18
C PHE A 209 9.20 16.94 -12.62
N LEU A 210 7.98 17.18 -13.12
CA LEU A 210 7.57 16.86 -14.49
C LEU A 210 8.34 17.67 -15.55
N LYS A 211 8.87 18.85 -15.22
CA LYS A 211 9.65 19.68 -16.15
C LYS A 211 11.09 19.21 -16.25
N VAL A 212 11.67 18.73 -15.15
CA VAL A 212 13.04 18.21 -15.06
C VAL A 212 13.10 16.75 -15.56
N LYS A 213 12.03 16.00 -15.32
CA LYS A 213 11.88 14.58 -15.64
C LYS A 213 10.76 14.37 -16.67
N ARG A 214 10.89 15.04 -17.83
CA ARG A 214 9.83 15.18 -18.86
C ARG A 214 9.21 13.88 -19.37
N THR A 215 9.86 12.74 -19.20
CA THR A 215 9.39 11.42 -19.64
C THR A 215 8.92 10.55 -18.47
N GLU A 216 8.84 11.10 -17.26
CA GLU A 216 8.58 10.34 -16.04
C GLU A 216 7.19 10.65 -15.50
N GLY A 217 6.38 9.60 -15.35
CA GLY A 217 5.05 9.68 -14.77
C GLY A 217 5.04 9.59 -13.25
N ARG A 218 3.83 9.55 -12.70
CA ARG A 218 3.53 9.44 -11.27
C ARG A 218 4.22 8.24 -10.58
N GLU A 219 4.26 7.12 -11.27
CA GLU A 219 4.90 5.89 -10.79
C GLU A 219 6.40 6.08 -10.51
N ARG A 220 7.11 6.81 -11.37
CA ARG A 220 8.52 7.15 -11.15
C ARG A 220 8.68 8.16 -10.02
N PHE A 221 7.73 9.06 -9.82
CA PHE A 221 7.78 9.97 -8.67
C PHE A 221 7.77 9.18 -7.35
N ALA A 222 6.88 8.19 -7.22
CA ALA A 222 6.87 7.29 -6.06
C ALA A 222 8.24 6.61 -5.86
N ASP A 223 8.88 6.15 -6.94
CA ASP A 223 10.23 5.58 -6.89
C ASP A 223 11.25 6.54 -6.26
N PHE A 224 11.27 7.82 -6.68
CA PHE A 224 12.19 8.81 -6.11
C PHE A 224 11.88 9.15 -4.66
N VAL A 225 10.60 9.22 -4.30
CA VAL A 225 10.18 9.46 -2.92
C VAL A 225 10.69 8.34 -2.02
N ILE A 226 10.49 7.07 -2.42
CA ILE A 226 10.94 5.89 -1.66
C ILE A 226 12.47 5.89 -1.54
N ASP A 227 13.22 6.10 -2.62
CA ASP A 227 14.69 6.08 -2.56
C ASP A 227 15.24 7.17 -1.64
N ARG A 228 14.67 8.38 -1.72
CA ARG A 228 15.09 9.50 -0.88
C ARG A 228 14.73 9.23 0.59
N ALA A 229 13.55 8.69 0.86
CA ALA A 229 13.13 8.37 2.21
C ALA A 229 14.00 7.27 2.84
N LEU A 230 14.27 6.18 2.11
CA LEU A 230 15.15 5.11 2.59
C LEU A 230 16.58 5.61 2.88
N LYS A 231 17.06 6.62 2.12
CA LYS A 231 18.39 7.20 2.29
C LYS A 231 18.48 8.27 3.37
N TYR A 232 17.45 9.10 3.55
CA TYR A 232 17.52 10.33 4.35
C TYR A 232 16.50 10.41 5.49
N ALA A 233 15.53 9.51 5.55
CA ALA A 233 14.39 9.54 6.47
C ALA A 233 13.93 8.12 6.86
N ARG A 234 14.87 7.18 7.03
CA ARG A 234 14.54 5.76 7.20
C ARG A 234 13.64 5.50 8.44
N PRO A 235 13.87 6.13 9.61
CA PRO A 235 12.98 5.94 10.76
C PRO A 235 11.53 6.35 10.48
N GLU A 236 11.32 7.51 9.87
CA GLU A 236 10.00 8.05 9.52
C GLU A 236 9.32 7.21 8.44
N PHE A 237 10.09 6.81 7.42
CA PHE A 237 9.64 5.88 6.39
C PHE A 237 9.13 4.57 7.00
N ASN A 238 9.92 3.96 7.90
CA ASN A 238 9.52 2.73 8.58
C ASN A 238 8.26 2.93 9.44
N SER A 239 8.09 4.10 10.06
CA SER A 239 6.90 4.43 10.84
C SER A 239 5.65 4.53 9.95
N ILE A 240 5.75 5.25 8.82
CA ILE A 240 4.66 5.41 7.85
C ILE A 240 4.23 4.04 7.28
N PHE A 241 5.19 3.20 6.90
CA PHE A 241 4.93 1.88 6.31
C PHE A 241 4.84 0.74 7.34
N SER A 242 4.75 1.05 8.64
CA SER A 242 4.81 0.04 9.71
C SER A 242 3.75 -1.05 9.59
N SER A 243 2.51 -0.70 9.25
CA SER A 243 1.45 -1.70 9.05
C SER A 243 1.72 -2.63 7.86
N LEU A 244 2.32 -2.11 6.79
CA LEU A 244 2.69 -2.88 5.61
C LEU A 244 3.89 -3.81 5.90
N VAL A 245 4.88 -3.32 6.64
CA VAL A 245 5.99 -4.14 7.19
C VAL A 245 5.42 -5.31 7.97
N VAL A 246 4.51 -5.06 8.91
CA VAL A 246 3.92 -6.11 9.75
C VAL A 246 3.11 -7.10 8.91
N ALA A 247 2.39 -6.63 7.88
CA ALA A 247 1.67 -7.51 6.97
C ALA A 247 2.61 -8.49 6.25
N LEU A 248 3.72 -7.99 5.69
CA LEU A 248 4.74 -8.80 5.01
C LEU A 248 5.44 -9.78 5.97
N ARG A 249 5.79 -9.33 7.20
CA ARG A 249 6.37 -10.18 8.26
C ARG A 249 5.42 -11.32 8.62
N THR A 250 4.15 -10.97 8.81
CA THR A 250 3.10 -11.90 9.24
C THR A 250 2.85 -12.96 8.17
N ALA A 251 2.88 -12.60 6.88
CA ALA A 251 2.70 -13.55 5.78
C ALA A 251 3.86 -14.53 5.63
N THR A 252 5.09 -14.08 5.90
CA THR A 252 6.29 -14.91 5.81
C THR A 252 6.55 -15.76 7.07
N ALA A 253 5.75 -15.58 8.11
CA ALA A 253 5.93 -16.19 9.44
C ALA A 253 7.30 -15.89 10.07
N GLN A 254 7.90 -14.75 9.72
CA GLN A 254 9.13 -14.27 10.36
C GLN A 254 8.77 -13.37 11.55
N GLU A 255 9.24 -13.73 12.74
CA GLU A 255 9.00 -12.96 13.96
C GLU A 255 9.66 -11.57 13.89
N SER A 256 9.02 -10.61 14.57
CA SER A 256 9.57 -9.27 14.77
C SER A 256 10.79 -9.34 15.69
N VAL A 257 11.97 -9.04 15.15
CA VAL A 257 13.11 -8.56 15.96
C VAL A 257 12.81 -7.14 16.42
#